data_AF-A0A5N7X6K2-F1
#
_entry.id   AF-A0A5N7X6K2-F1
#
_cell.length_a   1.000
_cell.length_b   1.000
_cell.length_c   1.000
_cell.angle_alpha   90.00
_cell.angle_beta   90.00
_cell.angle_gamma   90.00
#
_symmetry.space_group_name_H-M   'P 1'
#
loop_
_entity.id
_entity.type
_entity.pdbx_description
1 polymer ?
#
loop_
_entity_poly.entity_id
_entity_poly.type
_entity_poly.pdbx_seq_one_letter_code
_entity_poly.pdbx_strand_id
1 'polypeptide(L)'
;MTDTIDRLAGLEQGGPTFTTRHEREKVALATQACEDLLLGNQLDSDLTQAERLVLAAEQARVSGVSVLEAEYRGRAQALGDAITPELRSILDQPGAQTGNARLDAMLHFVRTLALNPAQSDQAALLAIPAAGLSLNDTVLLAQLIGFVAYQARLLAGVKAMGDLGGVTEASAAQIADAAPFVHPANLPPPGEPLRRNGFTSETLDWKAWLQVLDPDTATPEQQHVLEVSHPKAKSMDFYLVLARQPQVLLERSQAFNAIMYAPGGLSRAEREVAATAVSRSNGCVYCASVHAQRFEQLAKRNDVMAQLFDEPGTAGTNARERAIIQASLALTRTPGSFGKQNLQPLRDAGLSDLEILDMLHSAALFGWANRLMLNLGVELYSTP
;
A
#
# COMPACT_ATOMS: atom_id res chain seq x y z
N MET A 1 24.04 -3.21 -5.35
CA MET A 1 22.83 -4.05 -5.51
C MET A 1 21.90 -3.27 -6.43
N THR A 2 21.32 -3.90 -7.45
CA THR A 2 20.44 -3.20 -8.40
C THR A 2 19.01 -3.24 -7.86
N ASP A 3 18.37 -2.06 -7.73
CA ASP A 3 16.98 -1.93 -7.29
C ASP A 3 16.05 -2.80 -8.17
N THR A 4 15.20 -3.62 -7.53
CA THR A 4 14.34 -4.57 -8.22
C THR A 4 13.33 -3.87 -9.13
N ILE A 5 12.78 -2.73 -8.73
CA ILE A 5 11.79 -2.00 -9.53
C ILE A 5 12.44 -1.41 -10.77
N ASP A 6 13.61 -0.79 -10.63
CA ASP A 6 14.35 -0.23 -11.77
C ASP A 6 14.67 -1.32 -12.80
N ARG A 7 15.17 -2.46 -12.33
CA ARG A 7 15.51 -3.61 -13.19
C ARG A 7 14.28 -4.19 -13.88
N LEU A 8 13.20 -4.46 -13.14
CA LEU A 8 12.00 -5.11 -13.68
C LEU A 8 11.15 -4.18 -14.55
N ALA A 9 11.18 -2.87 -14.29
CA ALA A 9 10.57 -1.88 -15.16
C ALA A 9 11.39 -1.60 -16.42
N GLY A 10 12.64 -2.08 -16.49
CA GLY A 10 13.55 -1.85 -17.61
C GLY A 10 14.04 -0.41 -17.68
N LEU A 11 14.26 0.24 -16.53
CA LEU A 11 14.73 1.61 -16.49
C LEU A 11 16.22 1.67 -16.85
N GLU A 12 16.55 2.47 -17.86
CA GLU A 12 17.95 2.74 -18.22
C GLU A 12 18.52 3.81 -17.28
N GLN A 13 19.71 3.54 -16.73
CA GLN A 13 20.40 4.50 -15.86
C GLN A 13 20.65 5.82 -16.60
N GLY A 14 20.21 6.93 -16.01
CA GLY A 14 20.25 8.26 -16.63
C GLY A 14 19.12 8.55 -17.62
N GLY A 15 18.23 7.58 -17.89
CA GLY A 15 17.01 7.82 -18.64
C GLY A 15 16.01 8.70 -17.89
N PRO A 16 15.00 9.27 -18.56
CA PRO A 16 14.02 10.18 -17.96
C PRO A 16 13.31 9.60 -16.73
N THR A 17 12.67 8.44 -16.88
CA THR A 17 11.90 7.80 -15.79
C THR A 17 12.80 7.35 -14.64
N PHE A 18 14.02 6.88 -14.95
CA PHE A 18 15.03 6.58 -13.93
C PHE A 18 15.35 7.83 -13.12
N THR A 19 15.68 8.93 -13.80
CA THR A 19 16.03 10.20 -13.17
C THR A 19 14.91 10.69 -12.25
N THR A 20 13.66 10.72 -12.74
CA THR A 20 12.51 11.11 -11.92
C THR A 20 12.29 10.19 -10.73
N ARG A 21 12.44 8.87 -10.90
CA ARG A 21 12.32 7.92 -9.78
C ARG A 21 13.35 8.19 -8.69
N HIS A 22 14.59 8.49 -9.09
CA HIS A 22 15.69 8.76 -8.17
C HIS A 22 15.68 10.18 -7.57
N GLU A 23 14.78 11.09 -8.01
CA GLU A 23 14.41 12.27 -7.21
C GLU A 23 13.73 11.89 -5.88
N ARG A 24 13.28 10.63 -5.77
CA ARG A 24 12.75 10.00 -4.55
C ARG A 24 13.67 8.88 -4.05
N GLU A 25 14.99 9.09 -4.09
CA GLU A 25 16.00 8.09 -3.69
C GLU A 25 15.72 7.41 -2.34
N LYS A 26 15.26 8.18 -1.34
CA LYS A 26 14.90 7.62 -0.03
C LYS A 26 13.79 6.57 -0.12
N VAL A 27 12.82 6.75 -1.03
CA VAL A 27 11.74 5.80 -1.27
C VAL A 27 12.26 4.55 -1.97
N ALA A 28 13.15 4.71 -2.96
CA ALA A 28 13.81 3.59 -3.65
C ALA A 28 14.60 2.72 -2.66
N LEU A 29 15.47 3.35 -1.86
CA LEU A 29 16.27 2.66 -0.85
C LEU A 29 15.41 1.95 0.20
N ALA A 30 14.40 2.61 0.77
CA ALA A 30 13.51 2.00 1.75
C ALA A 30 12.67 0.85 1.16
N THR A 31 12.27 0.97 -0.11
CA THR A 31 11.56 -0.11 -0.83
C THR A 31 12.44 -1.33 -1.00
N GLN A 32 13.70 -1.15 -1.44
CA GLN A 32 14.64 -2.25 -1.58
C GLN A 32 14.99 -2.86 -0.21
N ALA A 33 15.18 -2.05 0.83
CA ALA A 33 15.44 -2.55 2.18
C ALA A 33 14.27 -3.39 2.73
N CYS A 34 13.03 -2.96 2.50
CA CYS A 34 11.84 -3.76 2.81
C CYS A 34 11.85 -5.11 2.07
N GLU A 35 12.18 -5.10 0.77
CA GLU A 35 12.24 -6.32 -0.03
C GLU A 35 13.33 -7.28 0.46
N ASP A 36 14.52 -6.75 0.70
CA ASP A 36 15.66 -7.52 1.17
C ASP A 36 15.35 -8.16 2.51
N LEU A 37 14.70 -7.44 3.44
CA LEU A 37 14.29 -7.97 4.73
C LEU A 37 13.19 -9.04 4.57
N LEU A 38 12.10 -8.71 3.86
CA LEU A 38 10.90 -9.56 3.76
C LEU A 38 11.07 -10.77 2.86
N LEU A 39 12.02 -10.78 1.93
CA LEU A 39 12.23 -11.86 0.95
C LEU A 39 13.67 -12.40 0.93
N GLY A 40 14.56 -11.83 1.75
CA GLY A 40 15.90 -12.34 2.00
C GLY A 40 15.96 -13.35 3.13
N ASN A 41 17.17 -13.67 3.55
CA ASN A 41 17.48 -14.69 4.57
C ASN A 41 17.85 -14.10 5.94
N GLN A 42 17.62 -12.80 6.16
CA GLN A 42 18.03 -12.10 7.39
C GLN A 42 17.06 -12.31 8.57
N LEU A 43 15.80 -12.67 8.30
CA LEU A 43 14.79 -12.87 9.33
C LEU A 43 14.89 -14.26 9.94
N ASP A 44 15.00 -14.31 11.28
CA ASP A 44 14.82 -15.52 12.08
C ASP A 44 13.32 -15.73 12.34
N SER A 45 12.69 -16.63 11.57
CA SER A 45 11.23 -16.80 11.52
C SER A 45 10.86 -18.20 11.04
N ASP A 46 9.80 -18.79 11.61
CA ASP A 46 9.26 -20.08 11.16
C ASP A 46 8.58 -19.97 9.79
N LEU A 47 8.20 -18.75 9.36
CA LEU A 47 7.84 -18.46 7.98
C LEU A 47 9.12 -18.36 7.14
N THR A 48 9.52 -19.50 6.57
CA THR A 48 10.80 -19.67 5.90
C THR A 48 10.95 -18.75 4.68
N GLN A 49 12.17 -18.47 4.25
CA GLN A 49 12.41 -17.69 3.03
C GLN A 49 11.73 -18.32 1.80
N ALA A 50 11.74 -19.65 1.69
CA ALA A 50 11.07 -20.39 0.63
C ALA A 50 9.56 -20.13 0.63
N GLU A 51 8.90 -20.22 1.78
CA GLU A 51 7.48 -19.91 1.92
C GLU A 51 7.19 -18.45 1.56
N ARG A 52 8.00 -17.50 2.06
CA ARG A 52 7.81 -16.06 1.77
C ARG A 52 7.90 -15.76 0.28
N LEU A 53 8.88 -16.31 -0.43
CA LEU A 53 9.04 -16.12 -1.88
C LEU A 53 7.90 -16.78 -2.68
N VAL A 54 7.46 -17.99 -2.29
CA VAL A 54 6.36 -18.69 -2.97
C VAL A 54 5.02 -17.97 -2.77
N LEU A 55 4.74 -17.51 -1.55
CA LEU A 55 3.53 -16.72 -1.26
C LEU A 55 3.57 -15.36 -1.96
N ALA A 56 4.74 -14.72 -2.06
CA ALA A 56 4.92 -13.49 -2.83
C ALA A 56 4.68 -13.70 -4.33
N ALA A 57 5.22 -14.80 -4.91
CA ALA A 57 4.97 -15.18 -6.30
C ALA A 57 3.47 -15.41 -6.55
N GLU A 58 2.81 -16.16 -5.68
CA GLU A 58 1.36 -16.40 -5.74
C GLU A 58 0.56 -15.09 -5.70
N GLN A 59 0.94 -14.16 -4.82
CA GLN A 59 0.31 -12.86 -4.72
C GLN A 59 0.49 -12.02 -5.99
N ALA A 60 1.71 -11.97 -6.54
CA ALA A 60 2.00 -11.24 -7.76
C ALA A 60 1.22 -11.81 -8.96
N ARG A 61 1.11 -13.14 -9.02
CA ARG A 61 0.32 -13.88 -10.02
C ARG A 61 -1.16 -13.48 -9.96
N VAL A 62 -1.79 -13.56 -8.79
CA VAL A 62 -3.21 -13.19 -8.66
C VAL A 62 -3.45 -11.69 -8.87
N SER A 63 -2.45 -10.85 -8.62
CA SER A 63 -2.50 -9.41 -8.93
C SER A 63 -2.33 -9.13 -10.44
N GLY A 64 -2.00 -10.14 -11.25
CA GLY A 64 -1.78 -10.02 -12.69
C GLY A 64 -0.44 -9.37 -13.08
N VAL A 65 0.52 -9.27 -12.14
CA VAL A 65 1.83 -8.65 -12.39
C VAL A 65 2.87 -9.73 -12.67
N SER A 66 2.80 -10.31 -13.88
CA SER A 66 3.57 -11.51 -14.27
C SER A 66 5.09 -11.35 -14.20
N VAL A 67 5.61 -10.15 -14.46
CA VAL A 67 7.05 -9.86 -14.35
C VAL A 67 7.53 -10.00 -12.90
N LEU A 68 6.72 -9.55 -11.93
CA LEU A 68 7.04 -9.67 -10.51
C LEU A 68 6.83 -11.11 -10.01
N GLU A 69 5.80 -11.81 -10.52
CA GLU A 69 5.65 -13.25 -10.27
C GLU A 69 6.88 -14.02 -10.72
N ALA A 70 7.35 -13.78 -11.95
CA ALA A 70 8.51 -14.47 -12.50
C ALA A 70 9.78 -14.21 -11.68
N GLU A 71 9.97 -12.97 -11.19
CA GLU A 71 11.07 -12.62 -10.30
C GLU A 71 11.06 -13.46 -9.02
N TYR A 72 9.94 -13.46 -8.28
CA TYR A 72 9.86 -14.19 -7.02
C TYR A 72 9.91 -15.71 -7.22
N ARG A 73 9.29 -16.22 -8.29
CA ARG A 73 9.39 -17.63 -8.69
C ARG A 73 10.84 -18.02 -8.95
N GLY A 74 11.58 -17.22 -9.72
CA GLY A 74 12.99 -17.48 -10.02
C GLY A 74 13.85 -17.51 -8.75
N ARG A 75 13.63 -16.54 -7.84
CA ARG A 75 14.29 -16.49 -6.53
C ARG A 75 13.95 -17.71 -5.65
N ALA A 76 12.69 -18.13 -5.64
CA ALA A 76 12.27 -19.34 -4.91
C ALA A 76 12.96 -20.59 -5.47
N GLN A 77 12.95 -20.76 -6.80
CA GLN A 77 13.59 -21.90 -7.48
C GLN A 77 15.11 -21.95 -7.24
N ALA A 78 15.76 -20.79 -7.10
CA ALA A 78 17.19 -20.70 -6.79
C ALA A 78 17.54 -21.24 -5.38
N LEU A 79 16.56 -21.42 -4.48
CA LEU A 79 16.77 -22.04 -3.18
C LEU A 79 16.88 -23.58 -3.23
N GLY A 80 16.66 -24.20 -4.41
CA GLY A 80 16.88 -25.62 -4.63
C GLY A 80 16.05 -26.51 -3.70
N ASP A 81 16.74 -27.31 -2.88
CA ASP A 81 16.13 -28.32 -1.99
C ASP A 81 15.26 -27.72 -0.87
N ALA A 82 15.36 -26.41 -0.62
CA ALA A 82 14.46 -25.72 0.31
C ALA A 82 13.01 -25.62 -0.20
N ILE A 83 12.77 -25.82 -1.51
CA ILE A 83 11.43 -25.84 -2.10
C ILE A 83 10.85 -27.25 -2.00
N THR A 84 9.99 -27.45 -0.99
CA THR A 84 9.27 -28.71 -0.78
C THR A 84 8.31 -29.02 -1.95
N PRO A 85 7.85 -30.27 -2.10
CA PRO A 85 6.86 -30.62 -3.13
C PRO A 85 5.58 -29.79 -3.06
N GLU A 86 5.11 -29.45 -1.86
CA GLU A 86 3.93 -28.61 -1.64
C GLU A 86 4.17 -27.18 -2.15
N LEU A 87 5.32 -26.59 -1.83
CA LEU A 87 5.70 -25.26 -2.30
C LEU A 87 5.86 -25.22 -3.83
N ARG A 88 6.41 -26.30 -4.41
CA ARG A 88 6.52 -26.44 -5.87
C ARG A 88 5.14 -26.52 -6.52
N SER A 89 4.19 -27.23 -5.92
CA SER A 89 2.81 -27.31 -6.40
C SER A 89 2.15 -25.92 -6.47
N ILE A 90 2.36 -25.08 -5.46
CA ILE A 90 1.85 -23.69 -5.45
C ILE A 90 2.43 -22.87 -6.61
N LEU A 91 3.73 -22.98 -6.85
CA LEU A 91 4.36 -22.28 -7.97
C LEU A 91 3.80 -22.79 -9.30
N ASP A 92 3.73 -24.09 -9.51
CA ASP A 92 3.42 -24.64 -10.84
C ASP A 92 1.93 -24.58 -11.19
N GLN A 93 1.04 -24.60 -10.21
CA GLN A 93 -0.41 -24.71 -10.42
C GLN A 93 -1.17 -23.53 -9.81
N PRO A 94 -1.73 -22.64 -10.65
CA PRO A 94 -2.65 -21.60 -10.21
C PRO A 94 -3.78 -22.13 -9.33
N GLY A 95 -3.92 -21.58 -8.13
CA GLY A 95 -5.02 -21.97 -7.23
C GLY A 95 -4.81 -23.30 -6.50
N ALA A 96 -3.60 -23.87 -6.52
CA ALA A 96 -3.29 -25.12 -5.83
C ALA A 96 -3.74 -25.09 -4.35
N GLN A 97 -4.21 -26.25 -3.89
CA GLN A 97 -4.29 -26.62 -2.48
C GLN A 97 -3.20 -27.66 -2.22
N THR A 98 -2.57 -27.57 -1.06
CA THR A 98 -1.43 -28.42 -0.69
C THR A 98 -1.85 -29.61 0.15
N GLY A 99 -3.01 -29.56 0.80
CA GLY A 99 -3.43 -30.52 1.81
C GLY A 99 -2.73 -30.30 3.16
N ASN A 100 -1.83 -29.32 3.26
CA ASN A 100 -1.23 -28.87 4.49
C ASN A 100 -2.04 -27.70 5.04
N ALA A 101 -2.67 -27.89 6.19
CA ALA A 101 -3.57 -26.90 6.79
C ALA A 101 -2.92 -25.52 7.01
N ARG A 102 -1.63 -25.47 7.38
CA ARG A 102 -0.87 -24.22 7.57
C ARG A 102 -0.67 -23.49 6.24
N LEU A 103 -0.18 -24.18 5.22
CA LEU A 103 0.02 -23.59 3.89
C LEU A 103 -1.30 -23.16 3.26
N ASP A 104 -2.34 -23.97 3.37
CA ASP A 104 -3.66 -23.68 2.77
C ASP A 104 -4.34 -22.49 3.46
N ALA A 105 -4.21 -22.33 4.78
CA ALA A 105 -4.66 -21.14 5.49
C ALA A 105 -3.91 -19.87 5.04
N MET A 106 -2.58 -19.94 4.90
CA MET A 106 -1.77 -18.82 4.40
C MET A 106 -2.14 -18.46 2.96
N LEU A 107 -2.35 -19.45 2.08
CA LEU A 107 -2.75 -19.21 0.69
C LEU A 107 -4.13 -18.58 0.58
N HIS A 108 -5.10 -19.05 1.38
CA HIS A 108 -6.42 -18.44 1.45
C HIS A 108 -6.31 -16.97 1.84
N PHE A 109 -5.50 -16.67 2.86
CA PHE A 109 -5.27 -15.30 3.31
C PHE A 109 -4.61 -14.43 2.22
N VAL A 110 -3.50 -14.89 1.62
CA VAL A 110 -2.81 -14.19 0.52
C VAL A 110 -3.76 -13.87 -0.63
N ARG A 111 -4.51 -14.86 -1.13
CA ARG A 111 -5.41 -14.69 -2.28
C ARG A 111 -6.54 -13.71 -1.99
N THR A 112 -7.12 -13.78 -0.80
CA THR A 112 -8.19 -12.87 -0.38
C THR A 112 -7.67 -11.44 -0.28
N LEU A 113 -6.51 -11.23 0.36
CA LEU A 113 -5.93 -9.91 0.53
C LEU A 113 -5.40 -9.29 -0.77
N ALA A 114 -4.94 -10.10 -1.71
CA ALA A 114 -4.47 -9.61 -2.98
C ALA A 114 -5.60 -8.93 -3.78
N LEU A 115 -6.79 -9.55 -3.82
CA LEU A 115 -7.89 -9.17 -4.69
C LEU A 115 -8.99 -8.36 -3.98
N ASN A 116 -9.40 -8.81 -2.79
CA ASN A 116 -10.58 -8.30 -2.08
C ASN A 116 -10.24 -8.10 -0.58
N PRO A 117 -9.40 -7.11 -0.24
CA PRO A 117 -8.88 -6.96 1.11
C PRO A 117 -9.95 -6.70 2.19
N ALA A 118 -11.13 -6.19 1.84
CA ALA A 118 -12.26 -6.01 2.76
C ALA A 118 -13.11 -7.28 2.96
N GLN A 119 -12.89 -8.34 2.17
CA GLN A 119 -13.61 -9.62 2.34
C GLN A 119 -12.87 -10.59 3.26
N SER A 120 -11.62 -10.32 3.61
CA SER A 120 -10.95 -11.09 4.64
C SER A 120 -11.44 -10.62 6.01
N ASP A 121 -11.69 -11.58 6.88
CA ASP A 121 -12.30 -11.36 8.17
C ASP A 121 -11.39 -11.84 9.31
N GLN A 122 -11.85 -11.60 10.54
CA GLN A 122 -11.15 -12.05 11.75
C GLN A 122 -10.94 -13.56 11.76
N ALA A 123 -11.87 -14.35 11.22
CA ALA A 123 -11.76 -15.81 11.21
C ALA A 123 -10.62 -16.29 10.30
N ALA A 124 -10.47 -15.71 9.11
CA ALA A 124 -9.38 -16.00 8.20
C ALA A 124 -8.01 -15.68 8.82
N LEU A 125 -7.88 -14.55 9.52
CA LEU A 125 -6.65 -14.22 10.24
C LEU A 125 -6.35 -15.23 11.36
N LEU A 126 -7.34 -15.55 12.20
CA LEU A 126 -7.16 -16.43 13.37
C LEU A 126 -6.96 -17.90 12.99
N ALA A 127 -7.35 -18.31 11.78
CA ALA A 127 -7.06 -19.64 11.25
C ALA A 127 -5.56 -19.90 11.07
N ILE A 128 -4.75 -18.85 10.83
CA ILE A 128 -3.30 -18.97 10.62
C ILE A 128 -2.57 -19.44 11.89
N PRO A 129 -2.70 -18.79 13.06
CA PRO A 129 -2.10 -19.30 14.29
C PRO A 129 -2.76 -20.58 14.78
N ALA A 130 -4.06 -20.79 14.52
CA ALA A 130 -4.72 -22.07 14.81
C ALA A 130 -4.12 -23.24 14.00
N ALA A 131 -3.55 -22.96 12.82
CA ALA A 131 -2.83 -23.93 12.00
C ALA A 131 -1.33 -24.05 12.36
N GLY A 132 -0.88 -23.42 13.45
CA GLY A 132 0.46 -23.61 14.01
C GLY A 132 1.51 -22.57 13.63
N LEU A 133 1.14 -21.48 12.96
CA LEU A 133 2.07 -20.36 12.73
C LEU A 133 2.13 -19.46 13.98
N SER A 134 3.31 -18.96 14.34
CA SER A 134 3.44 -18.06 15.49
C SER A 134 2.67 -16.74 15.27
N LEU A 135 2.33 -16.02 16.36
CA LEU A 135 1.73 -14.69 16.25
C LEU A 135 2.65 -13.71 15.52
N ASN A 136 3.96 -13.78 15.79
CA ASN A 136 4.94 -12.91 15.16
C ASN A 136 5.00 -13.17 13.65
N ASP A 137 4.95 -14.44 13.23
CA ASP A 137 4.99 -14.81 11.82
C ASP A 137 3.66 -14.60 11.11
N THR A 138 2.54 -14.62 11.84
CA THR A 138 1.24 -14.18 11.32
C THR A 138 1.28 -12.69 10.97
N VAL A 139 1.88 -11.86 11.83
CA VAL A 139 2.10 -10.43 11.53
C VAL A 139 3.09 -10.25 10.38
N LEU A 140 4.15 -11.07 10.33
CA LEU A 140 5.12 -11.05 9.22
C LEU A 140 4.45 -11.38 7.88
N LEU A 141 3.57 -12.38 7.84
CA LEU A 141 2.79 -12.73 6.65
C LEU A 141 1.90 -11.58 6.20
N ALA A 142 1.19 -10.91 7.13
CA ALA A 142 0.37 -9.75 6.79
C ALA A 142 1.21 -8.58 6.24
N GLN A 143 2.39 -8.34 6.80
CA GLN A 143 3.34 -7.34 6.30
C GLN A 143 3.88 -7.69 4.91
N LEU A 144 4.26 -8.95 4.68
CA LEU A 144 4.69 -9.46 3.38
C LEU A 144 3.60 -9.22 2.32
N ILE A 145 2.36 -9.59 2.63
CA ILE A 145 1.22 -9.38 1.73
C ILE A 145 1.03 -7.90 1.42
N GLY A 146 1.08 -7.04 2.44
CA GLY A 146 1.00 -5.60 2.25
C GLY A 146 2.11 -5.06 1.33
N PHE A 147 3.36 -5.47 1.59
CA PHE A 147 4.53 -5.06 0.82
C PHE A 147 4.46 -5.51 -0.64
N VAL A 148 4.15 -6.78 -0.91
CA VAL A 148 4.06 -7.30 -2.30
C VAL A 148 2.95 -6.59 -3.06
N ALA A 149 1.85 -6.21 -2.40
CA ALA A 149 0.77 -5.45 -3.01
C ALA A 149 1.20 -4.02 -3.36
N TYR A 150 2.05 -3.41 -2.53
CA TYR A 150 2.71 -2.13 -2.81
C TYR A 150 3.69 -2.26 -3.99
N GLN A 151 4.61 -3.22 -3.94
CA GLN A 151 5.63 -3.39 -4.95
C GLN A 151 5.04 -3.70 -6.33
N ALA A 152 4.01 -4.54 -6.40
CA ALA A 152 3.28 -4.84 -7.64
C ALA A 152 2.69 -3.58 -8.30
N ARG A 153 2.08 -2.70 -7.50
CA ARG A 153 1.47 -1.44 -7.98
C ARG A 153 2.54 -0.44 -8.39
N LEU A 154 3.57 -0.27 -7.57
CA LEU A 154 4.65 0.65 -7.89
C LEU A 154 5.39 0.22 -9.16
N LEU A 155 5.68 -1.07 -9.32
CA LEU A 155 6.28 -1.62 -10.54
C LEU A 155 5.40 -1.36 -11.77
N ALA A 156 4.10 -1.67 -11.71
CA ALA A 156 3.18 -1.44 -12.82
C ALA A 156 3.11 0.06 -13.20
N GLY A 157 3.07 0.94 -12.19
CA GLY A 157 3.07 2.39 -12.40
C GLY A 157 4.35 2.92 -13.02
N VAL A 158 5.51 2.54 -12.49
CA VAL A 158 6.83 2.97 -12.98
C VAL A 158 7.08 2.43 -14.39
N LYS A 159 6.70 1.17 -14.66
CA LYS A 159 6.74 0.62 -16.02
C LYS A 159 5.86 1.42 -16.98
N ALA A 160 4.64 1.76 -16.57
CA ALA A 160 3.75 2.59 -17.37
C ALA A 160 4.31 3.99 -17.65
N MET A 161 5.05 4.58 -16.70
CA MET A 161 5.77 5.85 -16.92
C MET A 161 6.88 5.69 -17.96
N GLY A 162 7.66 4.60 -17.90
CA GLY A 162 8.66 4.26 -18.92
C GLY A 162 8.04 4.12 -20.31
N ASP A 163 6.95 3.36 -20.42
CA ASP A 163 6.24 3.11 -21.69
C ASP A 163 5.54 4.37 -22.25
N LEU A 164 5.27 5.37 -21.40
CA LEU A 164 4.71 6.67 -21.79
C LEU A 164 5.80 7.65 -22.29
N GLY A 165 7.09 7.36 -22.02
CA GLY A 165 8.24 8.16 -22.43
C GLY A 165 8.45 9.39 -21.54
N GLY A 166 9.16 9.22 -20.42
CA GLY A 166 9.39 10.27 -19.42
C GLY A 166 9.84 11.62 -20.03
N VAL A 167 9.22 12.72 -19.60
CA VAL A 167 9.57 14.09 -19.99
C VAL A 167 10.15 14.78 -18.76
N THR A 168 11.47 14.93 -18.74
CA THR A 168 12.26 15.45 -17.62
C THR A 168 12.01 16.93 -17.27
N GLU A 169 11.22 17.66 -18.07
CA GLU A 169 11.15 19.13 -18.00
C GLU A 169 9.72 19.71 -18.10
N ALA A 170 8.69 18.99 -17.67
CA ALA A 170 7.43 19.69 -17.38
C ALA A 170 7.59 20.47 -16.07
N SER A 171 7.83 21.79 -16.14
CA SER A 171 7.61 22.66 -14.98
C SER A 171 6.21 22.35 -14.45
N ALA A 172 6.07 22.12 -13.13
CA ALA A 172 4.76 21.92 -12.51
C ALA A 172 3.80 22.96 -13.11
N ALA A 173 2.72 22.52 -13.75
CA ALA A 173 1.80 23.44 -14.36
C ALA A 173 1.44 24.48 -13.29
N GLN A 174 1.61 25.76 -13.60
CA GLN A 174 1.09 26.81 -12.72
C GLN A 174 -0.36 26.43 -12.48
N ILE A 175 -0.72 26.16 -11.22
CA ILE A 175 -2.10 25.94 -10.83
C ILE A 175 -2.79 27.21 -11.29
N ALA A 176 -3.52 27.12 -12.41
CA ALA A 176 -4.23 28.26 -12.95
C ALA A 176 -5.10 28.81 -11.81
N ASP A 177 -5.14 30.13 -11.65
CA ASP A 177 -5.94 30.78 -10.61
C ASP A 177 -7.38 30.26 -10.71
N ALA A 178 -7.68 29.26 -9.89
CA ALA A 178 -9.00 28.68 -9.82
C ALA A 178 -9.90 29.74 -9.21
N ALA A 179 -11.11 29.88 -9.74
CA ALA A 179 -12.12 30.71 -9.10
C ALA A 179 -12.20 30.35 -7.59
N PRO A 180 -12.41 31.35 -6.70
CA PRO A 180 -12.49 31.09 -5.27
C PRO A 180 -13.45 29.94 -4.99
N PHE A 181 -12.97 28.90 -4.30
CA PHE A 181 -13.79 27.76 -3.96
C PHE A 181 -15.01 28.21 -3.15
N VAL A 182 -16.21 27.92 -3.65
CA VAL A 182 -17.46 28.11 -2.91
C VAL A 182 -17.89 26.75 -2.38
N HIS A 183 -17.88 26.62 -1.05
CA HIS A 183 -18.27 25.38 -0.40
C HIS A 183 -19.75 25.06 -0.67
N PRO A 184 -20.09 23.83 -1.11
CA PRO A 184 -21.48 23.48 -1.41
C PRO A 184 -22.37 23.55 -0.16
N ALA A 185 -23.44 24.34 -0.20
CA ALA A 185 -24.33 24.57 0.94
C ALA A 185 -25.02 23.31 1.48
N ASN A 186 -25.04 22.21 0.71
CA ASN A 186 -25.59 20.91 1.11
C ASN A 186 -24.56 19.97 1.75
N LEU A 187 -23.32 20.41 1.93
CA LEU A 187 -22.27 19.67 2.63
C LEU A 187 -22.01 20.28 4.01
N PRO A 188 -21.63 19.46 5.01
CA PRO A 188 -21.12 20.01 6.26
C PRO A 188 -19.84 20.84 6.00
N PRO A 189 -19.59 21.91 6.76
CA PRO A 189 -18.33 22.65 6.69
C PRO A 189 -17.11 21.72 6.87
N PRO A 190 -15.94 22.05 6.27
CA PRO A 190 -14.72 21.28 6.50
C PRO A 190 -14.34 21.25 7.99
N GLY A 191 -14.02 20.07 8.50
CA GLY A 191 -13.79 19.83 9.94
C GLY A 191 -15.03 19.36 10.70
N GLU A 192 -16.23 19.45 10.13
CA GLU A 192 -17.40 18.74 10.63
C GLU A 192 -17.49 17.34 9.98
N PRO A 193 -17.91 16.30 10.74
CA PRO A 193 -18.07 14.95 10.22
C PRO A 193 -18.86 14.83 8.92
N LEU A 194 -18.19 14.37 7.86
CA LEU A 194 -18.82 13.91 6.63
C LEU A 194 -19.17 12.43 6.78
N ARG A 195 -20.43 12.03 6.62
CA ARG A 195 -20.88 10.62 6.66
C ARG A 195 -21.64 10.28 5.37
N ARG A 196 -21.12 9.34 4.57
CA ARG A 196 -21.60 9.03 3.21
C ARG A 196 -21.36 7.57 2.86
N ASN A 197 -22.40 6.82 2.48
CA ASN A 197 -22.30 5.44 1.98
C ASN A 197 -21.41 4.50 2.81
N GLY A 198 -21.47 4.59 4.15
CA GLY A 198 -20.66 3.78 5.07
C GLY A 198 -19.23 4.28 5.30
N PHE A 199 -18.85 5.41 4.71
CA PHE A 199 -17.58 6.09 4.95
C PHE A 199 -17.80 7.36 5.77
N THR A 200 -16.77 7.77 6.50
CA THR A 200 -16.80 8.95 7.36
C THR A 200 -15.49 9.75 7.31
N SER A 201 -15.52 11.02 7.71
CA SER A 201 -14.34 11.82 8.09
C SER A 201 -14.23 12.05 9.60
N GLU A 202 -14.91 11.26 10.43
CA GLU A 202 -14.73 11.27 11.89
C GLU A 202 -13.42 10.64 12.34
N THR A 203 -12.84 11.14 13.43
CA THR A 203 -11.78 10.39 14.12
C THR A 203 -12.32 9.02 14.56
N LEU A 204 -11.62 7.98 14.14
CA LEU A 204 -11.90 6.59 14.51
C LEU A 204 -10.73 6.06 15.34
N ASP A 205 -11.06 5.20 16.30
CA ASP A 205 -10.11 4.34 16.97
C ASP A 205 -9.92 3.06 16.15
N TRP A 206 -8.93 2.24 16.50
CA TRP A 206 -8.68 0.95 15.84
C TRP A 206 -8.21 -0.08 16.85
N LYS A 207 -8.77 -1.30 16.75
CA LYS A 207 -8.47 -2.40 17.67
C LYS A 207 -7.89 -3.59 16.92
N ALA A 208 -6.76 -4.11 17.40
CA ALA A 208 -6.16 -5.30 16.83
C ALA A 208 -6.96 -6.57 17.19
N TRP A 209 -7.00 -7.51 16.26
CA TRP A 209 -7.54 -8.86 16.43
C TRP A 209 -6.55 -9.82 17.07
N LEU A 210 -5.27 -9.62 16.81
CA LEU A 210 -4.19 -10.35 17.46
C LEU A 210 -3.81 -9.67 18.77
N GLN A 211 -3.26 -10.46 19.70
CA GLN A 211 -2.66 -9.90 20.90
C GLN A 211 -1.57 -8.89 20.49
N VAL A 212 -1.64 -7.66 20.98
CA VAL A 212 -0.62 -6.65 20.74
C VAL A 212 0.60 -6.84 21.64
N LEU A 213 1.72 -6.19 21.33
CA LEU A 213 2.86 -6.11 22.24
C LEU A 213 2.48 -5.36 23.52
N ASP A 214 2.92 -5.85 24.68
CA ASP A 214 2.87 -5.09 25.92
C ASP A 214 4.05 -4.08 25.95
N PRO A 215 3.78 -2.76 25.92
CA PRO A 215 4.82 -1.75 25.94
C PRO A 215 5.74 -1.83 27.17
N ASP A 216 5.31 -2.37 28.29
CA ASP A 216 6.13 -2.40 29.52
C ASP A 216 7.17 -3.53 29.49
N THR A 217 6.96 -4.54 28.64
CA THR A 217 7.83 -5.71 28.50
C THR A 217 8.56 -5.78 27.15
N ALA A 218 8.32 -4.80 26.27
CA ALA A 218 8.91 -4.73 24.94
C ALA A 218 10.45 -4.70 25.00
N THR A 219 11.10 -5.37 24.05
CA THR A 219 12.57 -5.38 23.95
C THR A 219 13.10 -3.97 23.64
N PRO A 220 14.39 -3.68 23.91
CA PRO A 220 14.98 -2.38 23.59
C PRO A 220 14.81 -1.98 22.10
N GLU A 221 14.90 -2.95 21.19
CA GLU A 221 14.66 -2.72 19.75
C GLU A 221 13.19 -2.34 19.49
N GLN A 222 12.24 -3.07 20.06
CA GLN A 222 10.81 -2.77 19.91
C GLN A 222 10.44 -1.40 20.47
N GLN A 223 10.98 -1.03 21.64
CA GLN A 223 10.81 0.29 22.24
C GLN A 223 11.30 1.38 21.30
N HIS A 224 12.51 1.23 20.79
CA HIS A 224 13.12 2.20 19.88
C HIS A 224 12.28 2.36 18.60
N VAL A 225 11.86 1.26 17.98
CA VAL A 225 11.05 1.30 16.76
C VAL A 225 9.70 1.96 17.00
N LEU A 226 9.03 1.68 18.13
CA LEU A 226 7.78 2.35 18.50
C LEU A 226 7.98 3.87 18.61
N GLU A 227 9.03 4.32 19.31
CA GLU A 227 9.33 5.74 19.51
C GLU A 227 9.56 6.50 18.21
N VAL A 228 10.30 5.92 17.27
CA VAL A 228 10.59 6.57 15.97
C VAL A 228 9.45 6.46 14.97
N SER A 229 8.52 5.50 15.16
CA SER A 229 7.42 5.26 14.22
C SER A 229 6.29 6.28 14.34
N HIS A 230 5.87 6.62 15.57
CA HIS A 230 4.79 7.59 15.81
C HIS A 230 4.76 8.07 17.28
N PRO A 231 4.44 9.35 17.57
CA PRO A 231 4.40 9.86 18.94
C PRO A 231 3.45 9.12 19.89
N LYS A 232 2.39 8.51 19.35
CA LYS A 232 1.40 7.70 20.10
C LYS A 232 1.55 6.20 19.87
N ALA A 233 2.66 5.73 19.28
CA ALA A 233 2.82 4.32 18.92
C ALA A 233 2.63 3.37 20.09
N LYS A 234 3.12 3.73 21.29
CA LYS A 234 3.02 2.90 22.50
C LYS A 234 1.60 2.75 23.05
N SER A 235 0.62 3.48 22.52
CA SER A 235 -0.79 3.44 22.94
C SER A 235 -1.74 3.05 21.81
N MET A 236 -1.22 2.74 20.61
CA MET A 236 -2.01 2.44 19.43
C MET A 236 -1.83 0.98 19.04
N ASP A 237 -2.90 0.20 19.11
CA ASP A 237 -2.91 -1.22 18.77
C ASP A 237 -2.21 -1.52 17.43
N PHE A 238 -2.40 -0.65 16.42
CA PHE A 238 -1.76 -0.80 15.11
C PHE A 238 -0.22 -0.83 15.19
N TYR A 239 0.39 0.09 15.93
CA TYR A 239 1.85 0.10 16.07
C TYR A 239 2.31 -1.04 16.98
N LEU A 240 1.57 -1.34 18.05
CA LEU A 240 1.91 -2.41 18.98
C LEU A 240 1.81 -3.80 18.34
N VAL A 241 0.87 -4.06 17.44
CA VAL A 241 0.80 -5.33 16.72
C VAL A 241 1.93 -5.46 15.71
N LEU A 242 2.25 -4.39 14.97
CA LEU A 242 3.33 -4.42 13.98
C LEU A 242 4.73 -4.47 14.61
N ALA A 243 4.90 -3.92 15.82
CA ALA A 243 6.16 -3.98 16.56
C ALA A 243 6.55 -5.40 17.02
N ARG A 244 5.68 -6.40 16.82
CA ARG A 244 6.08 -7.82 16.86
C ARG A 244 7.14 -8.16 15.82
N GLN A 245 7.21 -7.39 14.74
CA GLN A 245 8.23 -7.45 13.69
C GLN A 245 8.92 -6.08 13.58
N PRO A 246 9.78 -5.70 14.55
CA PRO A 246 10.25 -4.32 14.71
C PRO A 246 11.05 -3.83 13.49
N GLN A 247 11.90 -4.66 12.90
CA GLN A 247 12.68 -4.27 11.71
C GLN A 247 11.77 -3.99 10.52
N VAL A 248 10.73 -4.81 10.31
CA VAL A 248 9.76 -4.62 9.23
C VAL A 248 8.93 -3.34 9.46
N LEU A 249 8.53 -3.06 10.69
CA LEU A 249 7.85 -1.81 11.04
C LEU A 249 8.74 -0.60 10.79
N LEU A 250 10.02 -0.67 11.13
CA LEU A 250 10.98 0.41 10.90
C LEU A 250 11.10 0.75 9.42
N GLU A 251 11.38 -0.24 8.57
CA GLU A 251 11.54 -0.03 7.12
C GLU A 251 10.24 0.50 6.48
N ARG A 252 9.09 -0.04 6.89
CA ARG A 252 7.78 0.48 6.48
C ARG A 252 7.59 1.94 6.88
N SER A 253 7.94 2.31 8.11
CA SER A 253 7.82 3.69 8.60
C SER A 253 8.71 4.65 7.82
N GLN A 254 9.91 4.22 7.42
CA GLN A 254 10.80 5.00 6.57
C GLN A 254 10.19 5.24 5.18
N ALA A 255 9.69 4.19 4.52
CA ALA A 255 9.02 4.29 3.22
C ALA A 255 7.79 5.21 3.31
N PHE A 256 6.94 5.02 4.32
CA PHE A 256 5.76 5.85 4.55
C PHE A 256 6.13 7.33 4.69
N ASN A 257 7.11 7.65 5.52
CA ASN A 257 7.51 9.03 5.77
C ASN A 257 8.14 9.67 4.53
N ALA A 258 8.98 8.93 3.81
CA ALA A 258 9.61 9.39 2.58
C ALA A 258 8.57 9.69 1.48
N ILE A 259 7.48 8.92 1.41
CA ILE A 259 6.39 9.13 0.43
C ILE A 259 5.48 10.28 0.87
N MET A 260 4.98 10.27 2.10
CA MET A 260 3.89 11.19 2.51
C MET A 260 4.37 12.61 2.82
N TYR A 261 5.64 12.79 3.18
CA TYR A 261 6.17 14.09 3.60
C TYR A 261 7.30 14.63 2.70
N ALA A 262 7.63 13.95 1.58
CA ALA A 262 8.60 14.48 0.62
C ALA A 262 8.17 15.87 0.10
N PRO A 263 9.08 16.86 0.08
CA PRO A 263 8.82 18.18 -0.49
C PRO A 263 8.80 18.14 -2.03
N GLY A 264 8.12 19.11 -2.63
CA GLY A 264 7.96 19.20 -4.09
C GLY A 264 7.13 18.04 -4.68
N GLY A 265 6.96 18.05 -6.00
CA GLY A 265 6.09 17.07 -6.68
C GLY A 265 4.63 17.28 -6.28
N LEU A 266 3.89 16.17 -6.11
CA LEU A 266 2.45 16.21 -5.85
C LEU A 266 2.18 16.83 -4.47
N SER A 267 1.22 17.76 -4.40
CA SER A 267 0.90 18.41 -3.13
C SER A 267 0.42 17.41 -2.07
N ARG A 268 0.62 17.75 -0.79
CA ARG A 268 0.16 16.88 0.30
C ARG A 268 -1.33 16.60 0.23
N ALA A 269 -2.15 17.62 -0.08
CA ALA A 269 -3.59 17.43 -0.21
C ALA A 269 -3.94 16.45 -1.34
N GLU A 270 -3.27 16.53 -2.50
CA GLU A 270 -3.50 15.60 -3.60
C GLU A 270 -3.01 14.18 -3.31
N ARG A 271 -1.95 14.02 -2.51
CA ARG A 271 -1.56 12.70 -1.98
C ARG A 271 -2.67 12.10 -1.13
N GLU A 272 -3.37 12.89 -0.33
CA GLU A 272 -4.55 12.45 0.44
C GLU A 272 -5.74 12.09 -0.47
N VAL A 273 -5.92 12.75 -1.63
CA VAL A 273 -6.95 12.38 -2.63
C VAL A 273 -6.67 10.97 -3.18
N ALA A 274 -5.42 10.70 -3.59
CA ALA A 274 -5.02 9.36 -4.04
C ALA A 274 -5.22 8.32 -2.92
N ALA A 275 -4.77 8.62 -1.70
CA ALA A 275 -4.94 7.76 -0.53
C ALA A 275 -6.40 7.41 -0.23
N THR A 276 -7.28 8.42 -0.30
CA THR A 276 -8.71 8.25 -0.07
C THR A 276 -9.36 7.44 -1.18
N ALA A 277 -9.00 7.65 -2.44
CA ALA A 277 -9.50 6.85 -3.56
C ALA A 277 -9.15 5.37 -3.42
N VAL A 278 -7.90 5.05 -3.06
CA VAL A 278 -7.46 3.67 -2.80
C VAL A 278 -8.20 3.07 -1.61
N SER A 279 -8.29 3.82 -0.49
CA SER A 279 -8.97 3.35 0.73
C SER A 279 -10.46 3.10 0.52
N ARG A 280 -11.14 3.99 -0.21
CA ARG A 280 -12.54 3.84 -0.62
C ARG A 280 -12.75 2.63 -1.51
N SER A 281 -11.84 2.38 -2.46
CA SER A 281 -11.92 1.22 -3.35
C SER A 281 -11.64 -0.10 -2.64
N ASN A 282 -10.75 -0.09 -1.66
CA ASN A 282 -10.43 -1.28 -0.85
C ASN A 282 -11.45 -1.54 0.25
N GLY A 283 -12.37 -0.62 0.53
CA GLY A 283 -13.35 -0.76 1.63
C GLY A 283 -12.81 -0.38 3.01
N CYS A 284 -11.64 0.27 3.09
CA CYS A 284 -11.00 0.60 4.37
C CYS A 284 -11.54 1.92 4.94
N VAL A 285 -12.55 1.84 5.81
CA VAL A 285 -13.20 3.00 6.45
C VAL A 285 -12.22 3.79 7.31
N TYR A 286 -11.38 3.12 8.10
CA TYR A 286 -10.36 3.79 8.93
C TYR A 286 -9.44 4.70 8.10
N CYS A 287 -8.79 4.14 7.08
CA CYS A 287 -7.87 4.90 6.25
C CYS A 287 -8.60 6.00 5.49
N ALA A 288 -9.76 5.70 4.89
CA ALA A 288 -10.55 6.69 4.18
C ALA A 288 -10.90 7.89 5.08
N SER A 289 -11.21 7.66 6.35
CA SER A 289 -11.46 8.73 7.30
C SER A 289 -10.21 9.57 7.60
N VAL A 290 -9.08 8.94 7.93
CA VAL A 290 -7.84 9.66 8.26
C VAL A 290 -7.40 10.55 7.09
N HIS A 291 -7.47 10.04 5.85
CA HIS A 291 -7.04 10.76 4.67
C HIS A 291 -8.03 11.86 4.25
N ALA A 292 -9.34 11.62 4.41
CA ALA A 292 -10.34 12.68 4.22
C ALA A 292 -10.14 13.83 5.21
N GLN A 293 -9.95 13.54 6.51
CA GLN A 293 -9.65 14.56 7.51
C GLN A 293 -8.38 15.34 7.19
N ARG A 294 -7.33 14.63 6.76
CA ARG A 294 -6.06 15.28 6.45
C ARG A 294 -6.18 16.19 5.23
N PHE A 295 -6.95 15.77 4.23
CA PHE A 295 -7.29 16.61 3.11
C PHE A 295 -8.07 17.86 3.54
N GLU A 296 -9.12 17.71 4.35
CA GLU A 296 -9.93 18.84 4.84
C GLU A 296 -9.08 19.86 5.61
N GLN A 297 -8.16 19.38 6.44
CA GLN A 297 -7.22 20.23 7.19
C GLN A 297 -6.30 21.03 6.27
N LEU A 298 -5.83 20.44 5.17
CA LEU A 298 -4.86 21.04 4.24
C LEU A 298 -5.54 21.93 3.19
N ALA A 299 -6.60 21.44 2.55
CA ALA A 299 -7.28 22.08 1.43
C ALA A 299 -8.44 22.99 1.86
N LYS A 300 -8.86 22.92 3.13
CA LYS A 300 -10.00 23.69 3.67
C LYS A 300 -11.29 23.49 2.87
N ARG A 301 -11.49 22.28 2.35
CA ARG A 301 -12.71 21.82 1.63
C ARG A 301 -12.88 20.31 1.77
N ASN A 302 -14.09 19.80 1.54
CA ASN A 302 -14.46 18.37 1.66
C ASN A 302 -15.33 17.83 0.50
N ASP A 303 -15.56 18.64 -0.53
CA ASP A 303 -16.40 18.33 -1.69
C ASP A 303 -15.90 17.13 -2.52
N VAL A 304 -14.59 17.06 -2.77
CA VAL A 304 -14.01 15.88 -3.46
C VAL A 304 -14.07 14.63 -2.58
N MET A 305 -13.99 14.78 -1.25
CA MET A 305 -14.13 13.65 -0.31
C MET A 305 -15.57 13.13 -0.30
N ALA A 306 -16.56 14.03 -0.36
CA ALA A 306 -17.97 13.66 -0.53
C ALA A 306 -18.19 12.90 -1.84
N GLN A 307 -17.66 13.39 -2.97
CA GLN A 307 -17.77 12.67 -4.25
C GLN A 307 -17.09 11.30 -4.22
N LEU A 308 -15.92 11.18 -3.59
CA LEU A 308 -15.22 9.90 -3.42
C LEU A 308 -16.02 8.91 -2.59
N PHE A 309 -16.59 9.34 -1.46
CA PHE A 309 -17.40 8.47 -0.62
C PHE A 309 -18.68 8.04 -1.33
N ASP A 310 -19.33 8.95 -2.07
CA ASP A 310 -20.57 8.71 -2.80
C ASP A 310 -20.35 7.77 -4.00
N GLU A 311 -19.59 8.19 -5.01
CA GLU A 311 -19.33 7.42 -6.25
C GLU A 311 -17.89 7.68 -6.78
N PRO A 312 -16.90 6.89 -6.36
CA PRO A 312 -15.50 7.12 -6.71
C PRO A 312 -15.22 7.02 -8.23
N GLY A 313 -16.03 6.26 -8.99
CA GLY A 313 -15.86 6.14 -10.44
C GLY A 313 -16.11 7.44 -11.22
N THR A 314 -16.82 8.41 -10.62
CA THR A 314 -17.12 9.69 -11.26
C THR A 314 -16.61 10.90 -10.46
N ALA A 315 -15.90 10.66 -9.36
CA ALA A 315 -15.41 11.68 -8.45
C ALA A 315 -14.26 12.52 -9.04
N GLY A 316 -14.14 13.75 -8.52
CA GLY A 316 -13.15 14.75 -8.88
C GLY A 316 -13.82 16.07 -9.24
N THR A 317 -13.52 17.14 -8.50
CA THR A 317 -14.19 18.44 -8.67
C THR A 317 -13.61 19.25 -9.83
N ASN A 318 -12.46 18.83 -10.35
CA ASN A 318 -11.83 19.31 -11.58
C ASN A 318 -11.17 18.15 -12.35
N ALA A 319 -10.64 18.43 -13.54
CA ALA A 319 -10.00 17.43 -14.40
C ALA A 319 -8.77 16.76 -13.74
N ARG A 320 -7.98 17.55 -12.99
CA ARG A 320 -6.76 17.09 -12.32
C ARG A 320 -7.03 16.09 -11.21
N GLU A 321 -7.96 16.41 -10.31
CA GLU A 321 -8.41 15.48 -9.26
C GLU A 321 -9.06 14.24 -9.84
N ARG A 322 -9.89 14.40 -10.87
CA ARG A 322 -10.51 13.27 -11.56
C ARG A 322 -9.44 12.33 -12.12
N ALA A 323 -8.41 12.86 -12.77
CA ALA A 323 -7.33 12.06 -13.31
C ALA A 323 -6.56 11.31 -12.18
N ILE A 324 -6.22 11.99 -11.08
CA ILE A 324 -5.57 11.39 -9.90
C ILE A 324 -6.41 10.23 -9.34
N ILE A 325 -7.71 10.46 -9.15
CA ILE A 325 -8.65 9.47 -8.62
C ILE A 325 -8.74 8.28 -9.57
N GLN A 326 -9.02 8.50 -10.86
CA GLN A 326 -9.21 7.40 -11.81
C GLN A 326 -7.93 6.55 -11.99
N ALA A 327 -6.75 7.18 -12.03
CA ALA A 327 -5.49 6.45 -12.06
C ALA A 327 -5.28 5.62 -10.78
N SER A 328 -5.54 6.20 -9.60
CA SER A 328 -5.44 5.51 -8.31
C SER A 328 -6.38 4.30 -8.23
N LEU A 329 -7.63 4.44 -8.73
CA LEU A 329 -8.61 3.36 -8.78
C LEU A 329 -8.17 2.24 -9.75
N ALA A 330 -7.71 2.59 -10.95
CA ALA A 330 -7.22 1.63 -11.94
C ALA A 330 -6.03 0.84 -11.40
N LEU A 331 -5.06 1.52 -10.79
CA LEU A 331 -3.89 0.88 -10.19
C LEU A 331 -4.27 -0.03 -9.03
N THR A 332 -5.30 0.36 -8.26
CA THR A 332 -5.77 -0.41 -7.12
C THR A 332 -6.49 -1.69 -7.54
N ARG A 333 -7.41 -1.58 -8.51
CA ARG A 333 -8.32 -2.65 -8.92
C ARG A 333 -7.68 -3.64 -9.89
N THR A 334 -6.87 -3.17 -10.82
CA THR A 334 -6.33 -3.97 -11.92
C THR A 334 -4.86 -3.61 -12.22
N PRO A 335 -3.92 -3.82 -11.27
CA PRO A 335 -2.53 -3.45 -11.46
C PRO A 335 -1.88 -4.17 -12.66
N GLY A 336 -2.24 -5.42 -12.94
CA GLY A 336 -1.74 -6.17 -14.11
C GLY A 336 -2.11 -5.59 -15.48
N SER A 337 -3.16 -4.76 -15.56
CA SER A 337 -3.55 -4.07 -16.80
C SER A 337 -3.27 -2.57 -16.76
N PHE A 338 -2.62 -2.08 -15.71
CA PHE A 338 -2.26 -0.67 -15.60
C PHE A 338 -1.16 -0.33 -16.60
N GLY A 339 -1.37 0.72 -17.39
CA GLY A 339 -0.46 1.09 -18.47
C GLY A 339 -0.50 2.58 -18.79
N LYS A 340 0.21 2.97 -19.84
CA LYS A 340 0.33 4.36 -20.29
C LYS A 340 -1.03 5.05 -20.50
N GLN A 341 -2.07 4.32 -20.90
CA GLN A 341 -3.43 4.81 -21.06
C GLN A 341 -4.05 5.33 -19.76
N ASN A 342 -3.61 4.84 -18.61
CA ASN A 342 -4.06 5.30 -17.30
C ASN A 342 -3.28 6.53 -16.83
N LEU A 343 -2.11 6.80 -17.40
CA LEU A 343 -1.25 7.93 -17.06
C LEU A 343 -1.42 9.13 -17.99
N GLN A 344 -1.80 8.91 -19.25
CA GLN A 344 -2.02 9.99 -20.21
C GLN A 344 -3.00 11.06 -19.69
N PRO A 345 -4.15 10.72 -19.07
CA PRO A 345 -5.05 11.75 -18.52
C PRO A 345 -4.44 12.60 -17.41
N LEU A 346 -3.44 12.09 -16.68
CA LEU A 346 -2.73 12.89 -15.66
C LEU A 346 -1.85 13.94 -16.34
N ARG A 347 -1.12 13.57 -17.39
CA ARG A 347 -0.33 14.52 -18.19
C ARG A 347 -1.22 15.53 -18.88
N ASP A 348 -2.34 15.11 -19.44
CA ASP A 348 -3.32 15.99 -20.08
C ASP A 348 -3.93 16.99 -19.08
N ALA A 349 -4.03 16.60 -17.80
CA ALA A 349 -4.43 17.46 -16.70
C ALA A 349 -3.28 18.28 -16.07
N GLY A 350 -2.10 18.26 -16.70
CA GLY A 350 -0.95 19.10 -16.33
C GLY A 350 -0.08 18.54 -15.21
N LEU A 351 -0.19 17.25 -14.85
CA LEU A 351 0.75 16.66 -13.89
C LEU A 351 2.12 16.45 -14.52
N SER A 352 3.18 16.84 -13.80
CA SER A 352 4.56 16.49 -14.15
C SER A 352 4.85 15.02 -13.85
N ASP A 353 5.95 14.48 -14.38
CA ASP A 353 6.35 13.10 -14.11
C ASP A 353 6.65 12.86 -12.61
N LEU A 354 7.19 13.85 -11.90
CA LEU A 354 7.40 13.75 -10.45
C LEU A 354 6.08 13.72 -9.68
N GLU A 355 5.08 14.49 -10.11
CA GLU A 355 3.73 14.47 -9.53
C GLU A 355 3.03 13.14 -9.80
N ILE A 356 3.18 12.58 -11.01
CA ILE A 356 2.68 11.25 -11.36
C ILE A 356 3.35 10.18 -10.49
N LEU A 357 4.67 10.23 -10.34
CA LEU A 357 5.40 9.32 -9.48
C LEU A 357 4.93 9.39 -8.01
N ASP A 358 4.75 10.59 -7.46
CA ASP A 358 4.25 10.78 -6.10
C ASP A 358 2.81 10.24 -5.94
N MET A 359 1.96 10.39 -6.96
CA MET A 359 0.63 9.79 -6.97
C MET A 359 0.72 8.26 -6.94
N LEU A 360 1.57 7.66 -7.79
CA LEU A 360 1.80 6.22 -7.83
C LEU A 360 2.31 5.69 -6.49
N HIS A 361 3.27 6.39 -5.86
CA HIS A 361 3.76 6.05 -4.52
C HIS A 361 2.63 6.10 -3.47
N SER A 362 1.83 7.16 -3.45
CA SER A 362 0.69 7.27 -2.53
C SER A 362 -0.29 6.11 -2.73
N ALA A 363 -0.75 5.89 -3.96
CA ALA A 363 -1.70 4.82 -4.28
C ALA A 363 -1.16 3.42 -3.92
N ALA A 364 0.11 3.15 -4.23
CA ALA A 364 0.75 1.89 -3.86
C ALA A 364 0.87 1.72 -2.33
N LEU A 365 1.30 2.76 -1.62
CA LEU A 365 1.49 2.75 -0.17
C LEU A 365 0.18 2.50 0.57
N PHE A 366 -0.94 3.08 0.11
CA PHE A 366 -2.24 2.81 0.71
C PHE A 366 -2.82 1.46 0.30
N GLY A 367 -2.37 0.89 -0.82
CA GLY A 367 -2.54 -0.52 -1.12
C GLY A 367 -1.95 -1.44 -0.03
N TRP A 368 -0.78 -1.10 0.53
CA TRP A 368 -0.19 -1.78 1.68
C TRP A 368 -0.95 -1.46 2.97
N ALA A 369 -1.10 -0.19 3.31
CA ALA A 369 -1.70 0.22 4.58
C ALA A 369 -3.13 -0.33 4.76
N ASN A 370 -3.98 -0.27 3.73
CA ASN A 370 -5.34 -0.78 3.83
C ASN A 370 -5.39 -2.29 4.11
N ARG A 371 -4.49 -3.08 3.51
CA ARG A 371 -4.41 -4.53 3.75
C ARG A 371 -4.08 -4.83 5.20
N LEU A 372 -3.20 -4.06 5.84
CA LEU A 372 -2.93 -4.22 7.26
C LEU A 372 -4.12 -3.79 8.11
N MET A 373 -4.69 -2.62 7.84
CA MET A 373 -5.78 -2.06 8.65
C MET A 373 -7.05 -2.90 8.62
N LEU A 374 -7.40 -3.47 7.46
CA LEU A 374 -8.60 -4.29 7.28
C LEU A 374 -8.46 -5.69 7.94
N ASN A 375 -7.24 -6.18 8.13
CA ASN A 375 -7.03 -7.61 8.39
C ASN A 375 -6.35 -7.90 9.71
N LEU A 376 -5.67 -6.93 10.30
CA LEU A 376 -5.12 -7.07 11.63
C LEU A 376 -6.05 -6.55 12.73
N GLY A 377 -7.20 -5.98 12.37
CA GLY A 377 -8.10 -5.32 13.31
C GLY A 377 -9.32 -4.70 12.65
N VAL A 378 -10.00 -3.82 13.38
CA VAL A 378 -11.18 -3.09 12.93
C VAL A 378 -11.16 -1.65 13.41
N GLU A 379 -11.77 -0.76 12.64
CA GLU A 379 -12.15 0.56 13.12
C GLU A 379 -13.20 0.50 14.22
N LEU A 380 -13.05 1.40 15.19
CA LEU A 380 -14.05 1.66 16.22
C LEU A 380 -14.47 3.12 16.11
N TYR A 381 -15.77 3.36 16.11
CA TYR A 381 -16.29 4.71 16.23
C TYR A 381 -16.01 5.21 17.64
N SER A 382 -15.31 6.33 17.77
CA SER A 382 -15.08 6.93 19.09
C SER A 382 -16.44 7.26 19.70
N THR A 383 -16.67 6.77 20.93
CA THR A 383 -17.91 7.04 21.66
C THR A 383 -18.00 8.55 21.92
N PRO A 384 -19.14 9.22 21.61
CA PRO A 384 -19.29 10.66 21.81
C PRO A 384 -19.15 11.12 23.25
#